data_AF-A0A920B308-F1
#
_entry.id   AF-A0A920B308-F1
#
_cell.length_a   1.000
_cell.length_b   1.000
_cell.length_c   1.000
_cell.angle_alpha   90.00
_cell.angle_beta   90.00
_cell.angle_gamma   90.00
#
_symmetry.space_group_name_H-M   'P 1'
#
loop_
_entity.id
_entity.type
_entity.pdbx_description
1 polymer ?
#
loop_
_entity_poly.entity_id
_entity_poly.type
_entity_poly.pdbx_seq_one_letter_code
_entity_poly.pdbx_strand_id
1 'polypeptide(L)'
;MSTPSFEIRGASGAPSAPRWDRIDSRSLIAQARRIYFAYLSSTPAGQEPLGVVVDPQEPDGRVVFETPVLLPDEEFIAIDLIRGRTSRGRTRWKG
;
A
#
# COMPACT_ATOMS: atom_id res chain seq x y z
N MET A 1 4.79 42.90 15.27
CA MET A 1 4.08 41.75 14.66
C MET A 1 5.15 40.82 14.12
N SER A 2 5.49 39.76 14.86
CA SER A 2 6.60 38.86 14.51
C SER A 2 6.08 37.70 13.66
N THR A 3 6.58 37.57 12.44
CA THR A 3 6.36 36.38 11.59
C THR A 3 7.17 35.22 12.16
N PRO A 4 6.57 34.07 12.52
CA PRO A 4 7.35 32.93 12.96
C PRO A 4 8.11 32.35 11.76
N SER A 5 9.43 32.27 11.88
CA SER A 5 10.29 31.62 10.90
C SER A 5 10.78 30.31 11.49
N PHE A 6 10.23 29.19 11.03
CA PHE A 6 10.85 27.89 11.25
C PHE A 6 11.50 27.45 9.93
N GLU A 7 12.82 27.22 9.98
CA GLU A 7 13.56 26.59 8.89
C GLU A 7 13.26 25.09 8.90
N ILE A 8 12.57 24.58 7.88
CA ILE A 8 12.50 23.12 7.64
C ILE A 8 13.80 22.72 6.94
N ARG A 9 14.84 22.44 7.73
CA ARG A 9 16.10 21.89 7.22
C ARG A 9 15.82 20.51 6.62
N GLY A 10 15.80 20.44 5.30
CA GLY A 10 15.47 19.24 4.52
C GLY A 10 14.46 19.46 3.39
N ALA A 11 13.71 20.56 3.40
CA ALA A 11 12.74 20.89 2.34
C ALA A 11 13.39 21.45 1.05
N SER A 12 14.71 21.33 0.90
CA SER A 12 15.48 21.78 -0.27
C SER A 12 15.68 20.68 -1.32
N GLY A 13 15.26 19.44 -1.05
CA GLY A 13 15.01 18.49 -2.12
C GLY A 13 13.64 18.85 -2.69
N ALA A 14 13.58 19.25 -3.96
CA ALA A 14 12.32 19.27 -4.70
C ALA A 14 11.52 18.02 -4.33
N PRO A 15 10.19 18.07 -4.13
CA PRO A 15 9.42 16.84 -4.04
C PRO A 15 9.82 16.06 -5.28
N SER A 16 10.56 14.96 -5.10
CA SER A 16 10.86 14.10 -6.23
C SER A 16 9.47 13.75 -6.72
N ALA A 17 9.07 14.32 -7.86
CA ALA A 17 7.80 14.01 -8.46
C ALA A 17 7.68 12.49 -8.37
N PRO A 18 6.60 11.96 -7.77
CA PRO A 18 6.48 10.54 -7.49
C PRO A 18 6.93 9.81 -8.75
N ARG A 19 8.02 9.06 -8.62
CA ARG A 19 8.68 8.43 -9.76
C ARG A 19 7.84 7.22 -10.14
N TRP A 20 6.65 7.50 -10.68
CA TRP A 20 5.67 6.52 -11.13
C TRP A 20 6.29 5.56 -12.16
N ASP A 21 7.34 5.99 -12.84
CA ASP A 21 8.19 5.19 -13.73
C ASP A 21 8.95 4.06 -13.02
N ARG A 22 9.16 4.17 -11.70
CA ARG A 22 9.88 3.18 -10.89
C ARG A 22 8.97 2.23 -10.13
N ILE A 23 7.67 2.52 -10.09
CA ILE A 23 6.70 1.72 -9.33
C ILE A 23 6.22 0.59 -10.23
N ASP A 24 6.89 -0.57 -10.15
CA ASP A 24 6.36 -1.80 -10.70
C ASP A 24 5.18 -2.28 -9.85
N SER A 25 4.01 -1.74 -10.16
CA SER A 25 2.74 -2.09 -9.49
C SER A 25 2.47 -3.60 -9.49
N ARG A 26 2.93 -4.34 -10.50
CA ARG A 26 2.74 -5.80 -10.56
C ARG A 26 3.56 -6.50 -9.50
N SER A 27 4.81 -6.08 -9.34
CA SER A 27 5.71 -6.62 -8.31
C SER A 27 5.23 -6.26 -6.90
N LEU A 28 4.77 -5.03 -6.69
CA LEU A 28 4.20 -4.60 -5.39
C LEU A 28 2.95 -5.40 -5.01
N ILE A 29 2.02 -5.58 -5.94
CA ILE A 29 0.81 -6.39 -5.70
C ILE A 29 1.18 -7.85 -5.42
N ALA A 30 2.19 -8.39 -6.11
CA ALA A 30 2.65 -9.75 -5.88
C ALA A 30 3.26 -9.91 -4.47
N GLN A 31 4.03 -8.93 -4.01
CA GLN A 31 4.59 -8.91 -2.66
C GLN A 31 3.49 -8.78 -1.60
N ALA A 32 2.57 -7.83 -1.76
CA ALA A 32 1.44 -7.65 -0.85
C ALA A 32 0.58 -8.92 -0.71
N ARG A 33 0.40 -9.67 -1.80
CA ARG A 33 -0.28 -10.98 -1.78
C ARG A 33 0.44 -12.01 -0.93
N ARG A 34 1.77 -12.04 -0.94
CA ARG A 34 2.55 -12.98 -0.10
C ARG A 34 2.33 -12.69 1.38
N ILE A 35 2.43 -11.42 1.77
CA ILE A 35 2.22 -10.98 3.16
C ILE A 35 0.77 -11.27 3.61
N TYR A 36 -0.21 -10.92 2.78
CA TYR A 36 -1.62 -11.21 3.06
C TYR A 36 -1.90 -12.71 3.18
N PHE A 37 -1.32 -13.54 2.31
CA PHE A 37 -1.47 -14.99 2.39
C PHE A 37 -0.82 -15.57 3.65
N ALA A 38 0.33 -15.06 4.06
CA ALA A 38 0.98 -15.45 5.31
C ALA A 38 0.08 -15.16 6.53
N TYR A 39 -0.57 -14.00 6.55
CA TYR A 39 -1.57 -13.64 7.57
C TYR A 39 -2.77 -14.59 7.60
N LEU A 40 -3.36 -14.90 6.43
CA LEU A 40 -4.47 -15.86 6.36
C LEU A 40 -4.07 -17.26 6.86
N SER A 41 -2.81 -17.65 6.63
CA SER A 41 -2.29 -18.95 7.03
C SER A 41 -2.07 -19.04 8.54
N SER A 42 -1.71 -17.93 9.19
CA SER A 42 -1.48 -17.88 10.64
C SER A 42 -2.74 -17.58 11.46
N THR A 43 -3.74 -16.95 10.84
CA THR A 43 -4.94 -16.44 11.54
C THR A 43 -6.24 -16.92 10.88
N PRO A 44 -6.61 -18.21 11.03
CA PRO A 44 -7.90 -18.70 10.57
C PRO A 44 -9.02 -18.04 11.38
N ALA A 45 -9.81 -17.16 10.75
CA ALA A 45 -10.82 -16.27 11.35
C ALA A 45 -10.28 -14.93 11.91
N GLY A 46 -9.17 -14.43 11.39
CA GLY A 46 -8.71 -13.06 11.64
C GLY A 46 -9.67 -11.99 11.14
N GLN A 47 -9.54 -10.78 11.68
CA GLN A 47 -10.26 -9.60 11.20
C GLN A 47 -9.95 -9.32 9.72
N GLU A 48 -10.90 -8.73 9.00
CA GLU A 48 -10.66 -8.22 7.65
C GLU A 48 -9.66 -7.05 7.69
N PRO A 49 -8.50 -7.15 7.01
CA PRO A 49 -7.53 -6.05 6.97
C PRO A 49 -7.94 -4.96 5.99
N LEU A 50 -7.55 -3.73 6.29
CA LEU A 50 -7.69 -2.59 5.38
C LEU A 50 -6.78 -2.74 4.16
N GLY A 51 -5.59 -3.32 4.37
CA GLY A 51 -4.61 -3.56 3.32
C GLY A 51 -3.28 -4.05 3.89
N VAL A 52 -2.23 -3.88 3.10
CA VAL A 52 -0.85 -4.24 3.45
C VAL A 52 0.05 -3.05 3.17
N VAL A 53 0.97 -2.77 4.08
CA VAL A 53 2.10 -1.87 3.82
C VAL A 53 3.29 -2.72 3.40
N VAL A 54 3.90 -2.34 2.27
CA VAL A 54 5.07 -2.99 1.69
C VAL A 54 6.20 -1.98 1.59
N ASP A 55 7.42 -2.42 1.87
CA ASP A 55 8.63 -1.72 1.46
C ASP A 55 9.19 -2.49 0.24
N PRO A 56 9.37 -1.86 -0.94
CA PRO A 56 9.91 -2.54 -2.11
C PRO A 56 11.34 -3.08 -1.92
N GLN A 57 12.10 -2.58 -0.93
CA GLN A 57 13.47 -3.01 -0.64
C GLN A 57 13.54 -4.16 0.35
N GLU A 58 12.50 -4.36 1.18
CA GLU A 58 12.45 -5.42 2.18
C GLU A 58 11.49 -6.53 1.76
N PRO A 59 11.79 -7.81 2.04
CA PRO A 59 10.89 -8.91 1.69
C PRO A 59 9.61 -8.94 2.56
N ASP A 60 9.72 -8.39 3.77
CA ASP A 60 8.66 -8.37 4.76
C ASP A 60 7.74 -7.17 4.60
N GLY A 61 6.60 -7.21 5.27
CA GLY A 61 5.68 -6.10 5.36
C GLY A 61 4.62 -6.35 6.41
N ARG A 62 3.69 -5.42 6.58
CA ARG A 62 2.69 -5.48 7.65
C ARG A 62 1.28 -5.43 7.12
N VAL A 63 0.43 -6.28 7.67
CA VAL A 63 -1.02 -6.21 7.49
C VAL A 63 -1.56 -5.11 8.38
N VAL A 64 -2.38 -4.22 7.84
CA VAL A 64 -2.93 -3.07 8.57
C VAL A 64 -4.45 -3.14 8.62
N PHE A 65 -5.01 -2.72 9.76
CA PHE A 65 -6.44 -2.74 10.05
C PHE A 65 -7.02 -1.33 10.21
N GLU A 66 -6.15 -0.31 10.19
CA GLU A 66 -6.46 1.12 10.26
C GLU A 66 -5.57 1.88 9.27
N THR A 67 -5.84 3.16 9.05
CA THR A 67 -5.07 4.01 8.13
C THR A 67 -3.63 4.15 8.62
N PRO A 68 -2.62 3.63 7.87
CA PRO A 68 -1.25 3.67 8.33
C PRO A 68 -0.58 5.02 8.06
N VAL A 69 0.36 5.39 8.93
CA VAL A 69 1.40 6.36 8.58
C VAL A 69 2.48 5.62 7.80
N LEU A 70 2.88 6.17 6.66
CA LEU A 70 3.86 5.56 5.76
C LEU A 70 5.22 6.26 5.90
N LEU A 71 6.27 5.45 5.93
CA LEU A 71 7.63 5.92 5.70
C LEU A 71 7.82 6.32 4.22
N PRO A 72 8.87 7.09 3.88
CA PRO A 72 9.08 7.60 2.52
C PRO A 72 9.15 6.52 1.42
N ASP A 73 9.63 5.33 1.76
CA ASP A 73 9.80 4.19 0.84
C ASP A 73 8.67 3.15 0.98
N GLU A 74 7.76 3.33 1.92
CA GLU A 74 6.64 2.42 2.15
C GLU A 74 5.45 2.74 1.24
N GLU A 75 4.84 1.68 0.72
CA GLU A 75 3.65 1.75 -0.11
C GLU A 75 2.49 1.03 0.54
N PHE A 76 1.32 1.67 0.56
CA PHE A 76 0.08 1.07 1.03
C PHE A 76 -0.70 0.44 -0.13
N ILE A 77 -0.96 -0.85 -0.03
CA ILE A 77 -1.76 -1.61 -0.99
C ILE A 77 -3.08 -2.01 -0.34
N ALA A 78 -4.18 -1.40 -0.79
CA ALA A 78 -5.52 -1.70 -0.31
C ALA A 78 -5.93 -3.16 -0.59
N ILE A 79 -6.73 -3.73 0.30
CA ILE A 79 -7.14 -5.14 0.23
C ILE A 79 -7.85 -5.50 -1.10
N ASP A 80 -8.58 -4.56 -1.68
CA ASP A 80 -9.27 -4.71 -2.97
C ASP A 80 -8.30 -4.96 -4.14
N LEU A 81 -7.10 -4.37 -4.09
CA LEU A 81 -6.05 -4.58 -5.09
C LEU A 81 -5.38 -5.94 -4.91
N ILE A 82 -5.21 -6.38 -3.66
CA ILE A 82 -4.56 -7.65 -3.31
C ILE A 82 -5.41 -8.83 -3.75
N ARG A 83 -6.70 -8.83 -3.40
CA ARG A 83 -7.66 -9.87 -3.79
C ARG A 83 -7.93 -9.91 -5.30
N GLY A 84 -7.60 -8.82 -5.99
CA GLY A 84 -7.97 -8.59 -7.38
C GLY A 84 -9.45 -8.28 -7.50
N ARG A 85 -9.84 -7.52 -8.53
CA ARG A 85 -11.25 -7.26 -8.86
C ARG A 85 -11.98 -8.58 -9.16
N THR A 86 -12.53 -9.21 -8.13
CA THR A 86 -13.67 -10.14 -8.26
C THR A 86 -14.99 -9.39 -8.32
N SER A 87 -14.97 -8.05 -8.37
CA SER A 87 -16.10 -7.22 -8.78
C SER A 87 -16.35 -7.21 -10.30
N ARG A 88 -15.85 -8.20 -11.06
CA ARG A 88 -16.61 -8.66 -12.22
C ARG A 88 -17.83 -9.41 -11.71
N GLY A 89 -18.79 -8.61 -11.20
CA GLY A 89 -20.19 -8.97 -11.26
C GLY A 89 -20.44 -9.51 -12.66
N ARG A 90 -21.01 -10.71 -12.72
CA ARG A 90 -21.49 -11.32 -13.93
C ARG A 90 -22.58 -10.40 -14.49
N THR A 91 -22.23 -9.40 -15.30
CA THR A 91 -23.20 -8.80 -16.20
C THR A 91 -23.43 -9.84 -17.29
N ARG A 92 -24.35 -10.76 -17.00
CA ARG A 92 -24.95 -11.67 -17.98
C ARG A 92 -25.65 -10.78 -18.99
N TRP A 93 -24.97 -10.44 -20.09
CA TRP A 93 -25.65 -9.93 -21.27
C TRP A 93 -26.63 -11.03 -21.72
N LYS A 94 -27.93 -10.76 -21.54
CA LYS A 94 -28.98 -11.46 -22.28
C LYS A 94 -28.86 -10.98 -23.71
N GLY A 95 -28.34 -11.85 -24.58
CA GLY A 95 -28.70 -11.90 -25.99
C GLY A 95 -29.76 -12.97 -26.18
#